data_AF-A0A536WTI7-F1
#
_entry.id   AF-A0A536WTI7-F1
#
_cell.length_a   1.000
_cell.length_b   1.000
_cell.length_c   1.000
_cell.angle_alpha   90.00
_cell.angle_beta   90.00
_cell.angle_gamma   90.00
#
_symmetry.space_group_name_H-M   'P 1'
#
loop_
_entity.id
_entity.type
_entity.pdbx_description
1 polymer ?
#
loop_
_entity_poly.entity_id
_entity_poly.type
_entity_poly.pdbx_seq_one_letter_code
_entity_poly.pdbx_strand_id
1 'polypeptide(L)'
;MDYRSFTALILGIGCLVIGTPSRADEIRISGSRCSNEVHVVARDARLSAVLKQLAEVLDFKLRVDSDNDPLVDIDAVRRPRDLIMRLAPLENVSMTQGRDPKCRNQPRILQVWVLPMARNGVARAMASTPNALTPQQQAEQERLAHEGANMILKAHGIDPAGQSSSQ
;
A
#
# COMPACT_ATOMS: atom_id res chain seq x y z
N MET A 1 -41.83 -47.51 40.52
CA MET A 1 -42.86 -47.03 41.46
C MET A 1 -42.13 -46.36 42.62
N ASP A 2 -42.29 -45.10 42.99
CA ASP A 2 -42.93 -43.91 42.43
C ASP A 2 -42.36 -42.69 43.18
N TYR A 3 -42.47 -41.55 42.52
CA TYR A 3 -42.02 -40.19 42.80
C TYR A 3 -42.18 -39.62 44.22
N ARG A 4 -41.32 -38.65 44.57
CA ARG A 4 -41.67 -37.29 45.11
C ARG A 4 -40.40 -36.49 45.45
N SER A 5 -39.94 -35.59 44.58
CA SER A 5 -40.22 -34.14 44.57
C SER A 5 -40.08 -33.44 45.93
N PHE A 6 -38.96 -32.75 46.14
CA PHE A 6 -38.93 -31.46 46.84
C PHE A 6 -37.93 -30.52 46.15
N THR A 7 -38.51 -29.53 45.49
CA THR A 7 -37.92 -28.32 44.94
C THR A 7 -37.14 -27.53 46.00
N ALA A 8 -35.89 -27.18 45.70
CA ALA A 8 -35.19 -26.07 46.35
C ALA A 8 -34.71 -25.08 45.28
N LEU A 9 -35.57 -24.10 45.05
CA LEU A 9 -35.35 -22.89 44.27
C LEU A 9 -34.32 -22.02 45.02
N ILE A 10 -33.10 -21.86 44.50
CA ILE A 10 -32.21 -20.78 44.92
C ILE A 10 -32.04 -19.82 43.74
N LEU A 11 -32.69 -18.66 43.90
CA LEU A 11 -32.43 -17.44 43.16
C LEU A 11 -30.95 -17.04 43.32
N GLY A 12 -30.17 -17.21 42.26
CA GLY A 12 -28.89 -16.53 42.09
C GLY A 12 -29.11 -15.26 41.26
N ILE A 13 -29.34 -14.15 41.96
CA ILE A 13 -29.44 -12.80 41.39
C ILE A 13 -28.08 -12.39 40.81
N GLY A 14 -28.09 -11.96 39.55
CA GLY A 14 -27.38 -10.76 39.12
C GLY A 14 -25.87 -10.86 38.89
N CYS A 15 -25.49 -11.09 37.64
CA CYS A 15 -24.52 -10.23 36.97
C CYS A 15 -24.74 -10.31 35.46
N LEU A 16 -25.80 -9.66 34.98
CA LEU A 16 -25.94 -9.38 33.55
C LEU A 16 -24.88 -8.30 33.24
N VAL A 17 -23.67 -8.75 32.91
CA VAL A 17 -22.65 -7.89 32.32
C VAL A 17 -23.18 -7.52 30.95
N ILE A 18 -23.94 -6.43 30.88
CA ILE A 18 -24.23 -5.74 29.63
C ILE A 18 -22.89 -5.12 29.23
N GLY A 19 -22.03 -5.95 28.64
CA GLY A 19 -20.90 -5.47 27.89
C GLY A 19 -21.47 -4.57 26.82
N THR A 20 -21.22 -3.27 26.94
CA THR A 20 -21.29 -2.35 25.80
C THR A 20 -20.64 -3.07 24.62
N PRO A 21 -21.24 -3.10 23.41
CA PRO A 21 -20.50 -3.55 22.25
C PRO A 21 -19.28 -2.64 22.17
N SER A 22 -18.12 -3.14 22.59
CA SER A 22 -16.88 -2.51 22.16
C SER A 22 -17.00 -2.51 20.65
N ARG A 23 -16.80 -1.37 20.00
CA ARG A 23 -16.58 -1.34 18.55
C ARG A 23 -15.47 -2.34 18.29
N ALA A 24 -15.86 -3.54 17.91
CA ALA A 24 -14.94 -4.62 17.64
C ALA A 24 -14.45 -4.32 16.24
N ASP A 25 -13.16 -4.04 16.12
CA ASP A 25 -12.48 -3.89 14.83
C ASP A 25 -12.94 -5.06 13.95
N GLU A 26 -13.78 -4.77 12.96
CA GLU A 26 -14.34 -5.81 12.10
C GLU A 26 -13.47 -5.89 10.87
N ILE A 27 -12.77 -7.01 10.70
CA ILE A 27 -12.00 -7.29 9.48
C ILE A 27 -12.48 -8.62 8.91
N ARG A 28 -13.11 -8.57 7.74
CA ARG A 28 -13.49 -9.74 6.94
C ARG A 28 -12.83 -9.64 5.58
N ILE A 29 -12.03 -10.66 5.26
CA ILE A 29 -11.39 -10.78 3.96
C ILE A 29 -11.85 -12.09 3.35
N SER A 30 -12.56 -12.02 2.23
CA SER A 30 -12.93 -13.20 1.45
C SER A 30 -12.23 -13.19 0.11
N GLY A 31 -11.57 -14.31 -0.18
CA GLY A 31 -10.66 -14.47 -1.30
C GLY A 31 -9.78 -15.68 -1.06
N SER A 32 -8.95 -15.99 -2.05
CA SER A 32 -7.96 -17.05 -1.98
C SER A 32 -6.67 -16.57 -2.62
N ARG A 33 -5.59 -17.29 -2.34
CA ARG A 33 -4.25 -17.07 -2.91
C ARG A 33 -4.21 -16.83 -4.43
N CYS A 34 -5.07 -17.52 -5.19
CA CYS A 34 -5.14 -17.40 -6.65
C CYS A 34 -6.41 -16.67 -7.12
N SER A 35 -7.11 -15.96 -6.23
CA SER A 35 -8.28 -15.18 -6.62
C SER A 35 -7.87 -13.92 -7.37
N ASN A 36 -8.55 -13.66 -8.48
CA ASN A 36 -8.40 -12.40 -9.21
C ASN A 36 -8.97 -11.22 -8.42
N GLU A 37 -9.97 -11.46 -7.58
CA GLU A 37 -10.62 -10.44 -6.76
C GLU A 37 -10.69 -10.89 -5.31
N VAL A 38 -10.64 -9.91 -4.41
CA VAL A 38 -10.75 -10.08 -2.97
C VAL A 38 -11.76 -9.08 -2.47
N HIS A 39 -12.68 -9.54 -1.64
CA HIS A 39 -13.59 -8.66 -0.90
C HIS A 39 -12.98 -8.39 0.47
N VAL A 40 -12.71 -7.12 0.74
CA VAL A 40 -12.23 -6.65 2.04
C VAL A 40 -13.30 -5.77 2.65
N VAL A 41 -13.72 -6.15 3.85
CA VAL A 41 -14.55 -5.35 4.74
C VAL A 41 -13.71 -5.08 5.99
N ALA A 42 -13.44 -3.81 6.25
CA ALA A 42 -12.73 -3.31 7.42
C ALA A 42 -13.54 -2.15 8.00
N ARG A 43 -13.88 -2.18 9.28
CA ARG A 43 -14.59 -1.09 9.98
C ARG A 43 -13.83 -0.68 11.21
N ASP A 44 -13.48 0.61 11.30
CA ASP A 44 -12.63 1.16 12.36
C ASP A 44 -11.35 0.33 12.61
N ALA A 45 -10.78 -0.30 11.58
CA ALA A 45 -9.69 -1.26 11.76
C ALA A 45 -8.31 -0.62 11.54
N ARG A 46 -7.30 -1.09 12.29
CA ARG A 46 -5.89 -0.70 12.06
C ARG A 46 -5.42 -1.14 10.67
N LEU A 47 -4.82 -0.24 9.91
CA LEU A 47 -4.27 -0.52 8.58
C LEU A 47 -3.27 -1.68 8.62
N SER A 48 -2.39 -1.73 9.62
CA SER A 48 -1.42 -2.81 9.81
C SER A 48 -2.11 -4.17 9.97
N ALA A 49 -3.23 -4.23 10.69
CA ALA A 49 -4.01 -5.45 10.90
C ALA A 49 -4.71 -5.90 9.61
N VAL A 50 -5.30 -4.97 8.85
CA VAL A 50 -5.91 -5.27 7.54
C VAL A 50 -4.87 -5.83 6.58
N LEU A 51 -3.69 -5.20 6.49
CA LEU A 51 -2.60 -5.67 5.63
C LEU A 51 -2.07 -7.04 6.06
N LYS A 52 -1.96 -7.29 7.37
CA LYS A 52 -1.52 -8.58 7.90
C LYS A 52 -2.49 -9.70 7.52
N GLN A 53 -3.79 -9.50 7.73
CA GLN A 53 -4.79 -10.50 7.37
C GLN A 53 -4.88 -10.71 5.85
N LEU A 54 -4.70 -9.64 5.06
CA LEU A 54 -4.62 -9.75 3.61
C LEU A 54 -3.38 -10.56 3.16
N ALA A 55 -2.24 -10.37 3.83
CA ALA A 55 -1.02 -11.13 3.59
C ALA A 55 -1.19 -12.63 3.89
N GLU A 56 -1.92 -12.95 4.96
CA GLU A 56 -2.24 -14.34 5.32
C GLU A 56 -3.17 -15.00 4.30
N VAL A 57 -4.25 -14.31 3.88
CA VAL A 57 -5.22 -14.85 2.90
C VAL A 57 -4.58 -15.03 1.51
N LEU A 58 -3.71 -14.11 1.10
CA LEU A 58 -3.09 -14.10 -0.23
C LEU A 58 -1.70 -14.72 -0.28
N ASP A 59 -1.14 -15.15 0.85
CA ASP A 59 0.19 -15.76 0.98
C ASP A 59 1.31 -14.88 0.38
N PHE A 60 1.40 -13.63 0.81
CA PHE A 60 2.51 -12.73 0.47
C PHE A 60 3.29 -12.29 1.70
N LYS A 61 4.54 -11.87 1.50
CA LYS A 61 5.38 -11.35 2.59
C LYS A 61 5.03 -9.89 2.88
N LEU A 62 4.63 -9.60 4.11
CA LEU A 62 4.40 -8.22 4.57
C LEU A 62 5.55 -7.76 5.45
N ARG A 63 6.07 -6.55 5.19
CA ARG A 63 6.95 -5.81 6.09
C ARG A 63 6.35 -4.43 6.35
N VAL A 64 6.22 -4.06 7.63
CA VAL A 64 5.69 -2.76 8.04
C VAL A 64 6.76 -2.07 8.87
N ASP A 65 7.36 -1.02 8.32
CA ASP A 65 8.36 -0.17 8.97
C ASP A 65 7.80 1.25 9.20
N SER A 66 6.47 1.43 9.13
CA SER A 66 5.81 2.71 9.43
C SER A 66 5.35 2.75 10.88
N ASP A 67 5.64 3.86 11.56
CA ASP A 67 5.15 4.15 12.92
C ASP A 67 3.70 4.69 12.90
N ASN A 68 3.14 4.93 11.71
CA ASN A 68 1.77 5.37 11.52
C ASN A 68 0.87 4.17 11.20
N ASP A 69 -0.15 3.97 12.04
CA ASP A 69 -1.14 2.90 11.87
C ASP A 69 -2.56 3.46 11.99
N PRO A 70 -3.05 4.13 10.92
CA PRO A 70 -4.35 4.77 10.92
C PRO A 70 -5.49 3.75 10.97
N LEU A 71 -6.62 4.20 11.50
CA LEU A 71 -7.87 3.45 11.37
C LEU A 71 -8.44 3.65 9.96
N VAL A 72 -8.94 2.58 9.37
CA VAL A 72 -9.49 2.58 8.02
C VAL A 72 -10.88 1.94 7.98
N ASP A 73 -11.74 2.53 7.15
CA ASP A 73 -13.03 1.96 6.74
C ASP A 73 -12.95 1.57 5.27
N ILE A 74 -13.06 0.28 5.00
CA ILE A 74 -12.96 -0.29 3.66
C ILE A 74 -14.13 -1.26 3.47
N ASP A 75 -14.84 -1.11 2.37
CA ASP A 75 -15.75 -2.13 1.87
C ASP A 75 -15.60 -2.16 0.34
N ALA A 76 -14.85 -3.14 -0.15
CA ALA A 76 -14.49 -3.17 -1.56
C ALA A 76 -14.20 -4.58 -2.06
N VAL A 77 -14.74 -4.91 -3.24
CA VAL A 77 -14.34 -6.06 -4.05
C VAL A 77 -13.41 -5.56 -5.15
N ARG A 78 -12.13 -5.94 -5.10
CA ARG A 78 -11.13 -5.48 -6.07
C ARG A 78 -10.03 -6.51 -6.28
N ARG A 79 -9.24 -6.31 -7.34
CA ARG A 79 -7.98 -7.03 -7.51
C ARG A 79 -7.01 -6.69 -6.38
N PRO A 80 -6.24 -7.65 -5.84
CA PRO A 80 -5.30 -7.41 -4.75
C PRO A 80 -4.38 -6.21 -4.97
N ARG A 81 -3.81 -6.08 -6.17
CA ARG A 81 -2.96 -4.95 -6.56
C ARG A 81 -3.69 -3.62 -6.38
N ASP A 82 -4.90 -3.53 -6.93
CA ASP A 82 -5.68 -2.30 -6.96
C ASP A 82 -6.10 -1.90 -5.54
N LEU A 83 -6.33 -2.88 -4.66
CA LEU A 83 -6.61 -2.65 -3.23
C LEU A 83 -5.38 -2.04 -2.53
N ILE A 84 -4.19 -2.62 -2.69
CA ILE A 84 -2.96 -2.10 -2.07
C ILE A 84 -2.59 -0.72 -2.61
N MET A 85 -2.76 -0.48 -3.91
CA MET A 85 -2.52 0.85 -4.50
C MET A 85 -3.47 1.92 -3.95
N ARG A 86 -4.67 1.54 -3.50
CA ARG A 86 -5.60 2.48 -2.84
C ARG A 86 -5.14 2.88 -1.44
N LEU A 87 -4.28 2.08 -0.81
CA LEU A 87 -3.68 2.35 0.49
C LEU A 87 -2.41 3.20 0.39
N ALA A 88 -1.79 3.26 -0.80
CA ALA A 88 -0.58 4.05 -1.06
C ALA A 88 -0.67 5.56 -0.80
N PRO A 89 -1.84 6.24 -0.85
CA PRO A 89 -1.93 7.62 -0.41
C PRO A 89 -1.84 7.80 1.12
N LEU A 90 -2.07 6.74 1.90
CA LEU A 90 -2.00 6.78 3.36
C LEU A 90 -0.58 6.52 3.87
N GLU A 91 0.19 5.70 3.16
CA GLU A 91 1.54 5.28 3.52
C GLU A 91 2.42 5.11 2.27
N ASN A 92 3.73 5.25 2.40
CA ASN A 92 4.65 4.91 1.32
C ASN A 92 4.69 3.39 1.13
N VAL A 93 4.06 2.85 0.08
CA VAL A 93 4.00 1.40 -0.17
C VAL A 93 4.86 1.01 -1.37
N SER A 94 5.77 0.06 -1.17
CA SER A 94 6.49 -0.66 -2.23
C SER A 94 5.95 -2.08 -2.37
N MET A 95 5.77 -2.55 -3.60
CA MET A 95 5.15 -3.85 -3.88
C MET A 95 5.88 -4.57 -5.01
N THR A 96 6.18 -5.85 -4.78
CA THR A 96 6.76 -6.74 -5.79
C THR A 96 5.73 -7.75 -6.26
N GLN A 97 5.57 -7.86 -7.58
CA GLN A 97 4.68 -8.81 -8.23
C GLN A 97 5.50 -9.84 -9.01
N GLY A 98 4.97 -11.05 -9.14
CA GLY A 98 5.59 -12.11 -9.92
C GLY A 98 4.60 -13.20 -10.32
N ARG A 99 5.09 -14.19 -11.07
CA ARG A 99 4.30 -15.37 -11.41
C ARG A 99 4.41 -16.39 -10.29
N ASP A 100 3.29 -17.00 -9.94
CA ASP A 100 3.26 -18.14 -9.04
C ASP A 100 2.95 -19.41 -9.85
N PRO A 101 3.83 -20.42 -9.87
CA PRO A 101 3.58 -21.67 -10.59
C PRO A 101 2.35 -22.44 -10.07
N LYS A 102 1.89 -22.17 -8.85
CA LYS A 102 0.68 -22.79 -8.26
C LYS A 102 -0.62 -22.09 -8.68
N CYS A 103 -0.54 -20.87 -9.22
CA CYS A 103 -1.68 -20.18 -9.82
C CYS A 103 -1.51 -20.22 -11.34
N ARG A 104 -2.58 -20.38 -12.14
CA ARG A 104 -2.49 -20.58 -13.60
C ARG A 104 -1.94 -19.35 -14.35
N ASN A 105 -0.64 -19.08 -14.26
CA ASN A 105 0.08 -17.94 -14.84
C ASN A 105 -0.49 -16.55 -14.50
N GLN A 106 -1.20 -16.42 -13.37
CA GLN A 106 -1.70 -15.12 -12.93
C GLN A 106 -0.61 -14.35 -12.17
N PRO A 107 -0.47 -13.03 -12.41
CA PRO A 107 0.42 -12.19 -11.62
C PRO A 107 -0.08 -12.14 -10.18
N ARG A 108 0.79 -12.45 -9.21
CA ARG A 108 0.49 -12.35 -7.78
C ARG A 108 1.41 -11.38 -7.07
N ILE A 109 0.96 -10.93 -5.91
CA ILE A 109 1.76 -10.16 -4.98
C ILE A 109 2.69 -11.13 -4.24
N LEU A 110 3.99 -10.87 -4.29
CA LEU A 110 5.01 -11.66 -3.58
C LEU A 110 5.39 -11.00 -2.26
N GLN A 111 5.53 -9.68 -2.29
CA GLN A 111 5.96 -8.89 -1.15
C GLN A 111 5.35 -7.50 -1.18
N VAL A 112 5.03 -7.00 0.01
CA VAL A 112 4.56 -5.63 0.26
C VAL A 112 5.40 -5.07 1.39
N TRP A 113 5.94 -3.87 1.19
CA TRP A 113 6.67 -3.12 2.20
C TRP A 113 6.00 -1.77 2.41
N VAL A 114 5.52 -1.55 3.62
CA VAL A 114 5.02 -0.25 4.09
C VAL A 114 6.18 0.48 4.73
N LEU A 115 6.58 1.59 4.13
CA LEU A 115 7.69 2.43 4.54
C LEU A 115 7.17 3.61 5.37
N PRO A 116 7.99 4.13 6.30
CA PRO A 116 7.59 5.29 7.08
C PRO A 116 7.34 6.48 6.16
N MET A 117 6.17 7.10 6.33
CA MET A 117 5.89 8.38 5.72
C MET A 117 6.45 9.49 6.61
N ALA A 118 7.25 10.38 6.04
CA ALA A 118 7.82 11.49 6.76
C ALA A 118 6.72 12.41 7.27
N ARG A 119 6.41 12.32 8.57
CA ARG A 119 5.63 13.36 9.23
C ARG A 119 6.44 14.64 9.14
N ASN A 120 5.90 15.68 8.50
CA ASN A 120 6.49 17.00 8.30
C ASN A 120 7.58 17.31 9.35
N GLY A 121 8.84 17.10 8.95
CA GLY A 121 9.94 16.96 9.89
C GLY A 121 11.10 16.18 9.30
N VAL A 122 11.61 16.65 8.15
CA VAL A 122 12.91 16.26 7.59
C VAL A 122 13.07 14.77 7.27
N ALA A 123 12.15 14.16 6.51
CA ALA A 123 12.68 13.28 5.47
C ALA A 123 13.13 14.17 4.34
N ARG A 124 14.43 14.37 4.27
CA ARG A 124 15.12 14.77 3.06
C ARG A 124 14.97 13.60 2.08
N ALA A 125 13.78 13.42 1.54
CA ALA A 125 13.68 12.91 0.19
C ALA A 125 14.58 13.85 -0.60
N MET A 126 15.65 13.33 -1.21
CA MET A 126 16.32 14.00 -2.31
C MET A 126 15.41 14.02 -3.54
N ALA A 127 14.12 14.32 -3.35
CA ALA A 127 13.31 14.95 -4.35
C ALA A 127 13.70 16.42 -4.23
N SER A 128 14.59 16.85 -5.12
CA SER A 128 14.80 18.26 -5.38
C SER A 128 13.42 18.89 -5.50
N THR A 129 13.01 19.67 -4.51
CA THR A 129 12.00 20.69 -4.74
C THR A 129 12.42 21.40 -6.03
N PRO A 130 11.52 21.69 -6.97
CA PRO A 130 11.85 22.62 -8.03
C PRO A 130 11.99 23.98 -7.35
N ASN A 131 13.14 24.21 -6.71
CA ASN A 131 13.66 25.55 -6.63
C ASN A 131 13.69 25.97 -8.08
N ALA A 132 12.90 26.99 -8.41
CA ALA A 132 13.08 27.70 -9.66
C ALA A 132 14.59 27.96 -9.75
N LEU A 133 15.23 27.26 -10.69
CA LEU A 133 16.67 27.34 -10.90
C LEU A 133 16.97 28.82 -11.00
N THR A 134 17.99 29.30 -10.29
CA THR A 134 18.41 30.68 -10.51
C THR A 134 18.72 30.85 -12.00
N PRO A 135 18.58 32.06 -12.57
CA PRO A 135 18.85 32.26 -14.00
C PRO A 135 20.22 31.71 -14.45
N GLN A 136 21.20 31.73 -13.56
CA GLN A 136 22.53 31.16 -13.78
C GLN A 136 22.52 29.62 -13.80
N GLN A 137 21.73 28.96 -12.94
CA GLN A 137 21.56 27.51 -12.96
C GLN A 137 20.75 27.03 -14.17
N GLN A 138 19.78 27.83 -14.64
CA GLN A 138 19.04 27.55 -15.88
C GLN A 138 19.96 27.60 -17.09
N ALA A 139 20.78 28.65 -17.22
CA ALA A 139 21.72 28.79 -18.32
C ALA A 139 22.75 27.64 -18.36
N GLU A 140 23.25 27.23 -17.19
CA GLU A 140 24.19 26.10 -17.11
C GLU A 140 23.53 24.76 -17.45
N GLN A 141 22.29 24.54 -17.00
CA GLN A 141 21.55 23.34 -17.34
C GLN A 141 21.22 23.27 -18.83
N GLU A 142 20.89 24.40 -19.46
CA GLU A 142 20.64 24.48 -20.89
C GLU A 142 21.91 24.21 -21.70
N ARG A 143 23.05 24.76 -21.27
CA ARG A 143 24.37 24.44 -21.85
C ARG A 143 24.66 22.95 -21.82
N LEU A 144 24.49 22.32 -20.66
CA LEU A 144 24.72 20.87 -20.48
C LEU A 144 23.76 20.02 -21.32
N ALA A 145 22.49 20.42 -21.44
CA ALA A 145 21.53 19.73 -22.29
C ALA A 145 21.92 19.84 -23.77
N HIS A 146 22.39 21.01 -24.20
CA HIS A 146 22.84 21.25 -25.57
C HIS A 146 24.11 20.44 -25.89
N GLU A 147 25.06 20.37 -24.96
CA GLU A 147 26.26 19.53 -25.09
C GLU A 147 25.92 18.04 -25.15
N GLY A 148 24.99 17.59 -24.31
CA GLY A 148 24.49 16.21 -24.34
C GLY A 148 23.86 15.84 -25.69
N ALA A 149 22.99 16.71 -26.22
CA ALA A 149 22.38 16.51 -27.53
C ALA A 149 23.43 16.46 -28.66
N ASN A 150 24.44 17.34 -28.63
CA ASN A 150 25.53 17.36 -29.61
C ASN A 150 26.39 16.10 -29.54
N MET A 151 26.66 15.57 -28.36
CA MET A 151 27.38 14.30 -28.21
C MET A 151 26.61 13.13 -28.83
N ILE A 152 25.28 13.10 -28.66
CA ILE A 152 24.42 12.08 -29.27
C ILE A 152 24.47 12.19 -30.80
N LEU A 153 24.30 13.39 -31.35
CA LEU A 153 24.38 13.62 -32.80
C LEU A 153 25.73 13.18 -33.38
N LYS A 154 26.83 13.54 -32.71
CA LYS A 154 28.18 13.14 -33.10
C LYS A 154 28.38 11.62 -33.04
N ALA A 155 27.84 10.95 -32.03
CA ALA A 155 27.87 9.48 -31.93
C ALA A 155 27.11 8.80 -33.08
N HIS A 156 26.10 9.46 -33.64
CA HIS A 156 25.38 9.03 -34.84
C HIS A 156 25.99 9.54 -36.16
N GLY A 157 27.17 10.16 -36.12
CA GLY A 157 27.89 10.65 -37.29
C GLY A 157 27.30 11.93 -37.92
N ILE A 158 26.44 12.64 -37.20
CA ILE A 158 25.83 13.90 -37.64
C ILE A 158 26.67 15.05 -37.10
N ASP A 159 27.15 15.94 -37.98
CA ASP A 159 27.86 17.16 -37.58
C ASP A 159 26.84 18.27 -37.23
N PRO A 160 26.74 18.71 -35.96
CA PRO A 160 25.80 19.76 -35.56
C PRO A 160 26.14 21.13 -36.16
N ALA A 161 27.38 21.37 -36.64
CA ALA A 161 27.78 22.64 -37.26
C ALA A 161 27.23 22.81 -38.70
N GLY A 162 26.80 21.73 -39.35
CA GLY A 162 26.32 21.75 -40.74
C GLY A 162 24.87 22.22 -40.92
N GLN A 163 24.11 22.43 -39.84
CA GLN A 163 22.69 22.82 -39.92
C GLN A 163 22.45 24.34 -39.90
N SER A 164 23.47 25.17 -39.67
CA SER A 164 23.33 26.64 -39.70
C SER A 164 23.55 27.26 -41.10
N SER A 165 23.64 26.44 -42.15
CA SER A 165 23.91 26.90 -43.52
C SER A 165 22.96 26.23 -44.51
N SER A 166 21.70 26.62 -44.47
CA SER A 166 20.77 26.57 -45.62
C SER A 166 19.70 27.63 -45.38
N GLN A 167 19.96 28.80 -45.92
CA GLN A 167 18.98 29.85 -46.19
C GLN A 167 18.66 29.78 -47.69
#